data_AF-A0A521KV80-F1
#
_entry.id   AF-A0A521KV80-F1
#
_cell.length_a   1.000
_cell.length_b   1.000
_cell.length_c   1.000
_cell.angle_alpha   90.00
_cell.angle_beta   90.00
_cell.angle_gamma   90.00
#
_symmetry.space_group_name_H-M   'P 1'
#
loop_
_entity.id
_entity.type
_entity.pdbx_description
1 polymer ?
#
loop_
_entity_poly.entity_id
_entity_poly.type
_entity_poly.pdbx_seq_one_letter_code
_entity_poly.pdbx_strand_id
1 'polypeptide(L)'
;MRSRLGLKIASLAAITCLLAPALSAQTVVSELQARVRSGQVFLTWKEVPGAAVTYHVYRSASPIDEPSDLASAALLGSVGAESSKNRRNTLLDGDVPDYYAIEDLGPRLLDDDGLFVHTIGATELAWYAVIANIDGNEDTTIVGDGNSTIAGTDEVPERPLPVLQRVDGVKRDYVHWVSDVATPFAPAMWFSASQAFNLRINYDPLIDPNPRPTLVRLHFRDGNYQHEPEPSHPEAIMLSPDDWFETWPNVTYWYGVNPLFPDYLAYPTSVTQDYTVRRVLFELDYAQTAFPADLARTYLVGVSMGAMGSAFLAYRHPERFAAAQLVLTKFDMECQFNGCWWEFPAGWKLWGTPEQNGLCNDGMPTYDRLDLSHLVALAGDEDLPPIVTLDGRQDEYFGWAEKPTVMNTLAAAEQSATFFWDNGTHVGPSATASGLWAPVWWQRFEEMWRYRLDQAFP
;
A
#
# COMPACT_ATOMS: atom_id res chain seq x y z
N MET A 1 30.63 -57.22 75.62
CA MET A 1 30.64 -55.75 75.82
C MET A 1 30.30 -55.09 74.48
N ARG A 2 29.14 -54.40 74.41
CA ARG A 2 28.70 -53.40 73.42
C ARG A 2 28.53 -53.76 71.92
N SER A 3 27.25 -53.72 71.50
CA SER A 3 26.71 -53.07 70.28
C SER A 3 27.06 -53.68 68.90
N ARG A 4 26.20 -53.77 67.88
CA ARG A 4 25.10 -52.90 67.44
C ARG A 4 24.02 -53.73 66.72
N LEU A 5 22.76 -53.42 67.00
CA LEU A 5 21.57 -53.87 66.26
C LEU A 5 21.33 -52.88 65.11
N GLY A 6 21.49 -53.33 63.86
CA GLY A 6 21.23 -52.52 62.66
C GLY A 6 19.83 -52.81 62.13
N LEU A 7 18.88 -51.92 62.40
CA LEU A 7 17.51 -51.97 61.89
C LEU A 7 17.50 -51.44 60.45
N LYS A 8 17.20 -52.30 59.47
CA LYS A 8 16.99 -51.89 58.07
C LYS A 8 15.53 -51.44 57.91
N ILE A 9 15.30 -50.14 57.82
CA ILE A 9 14.02 -49.57 57.40
C ILE A 9 14.02 -49.59 55.87
N ALA A 10 13.14 -50.40 55.27
CA ALA A 10 12.86 -50.37 53.86
C ALA A 10 11.89 -49.21 53.58
N SER A 11 12.38 -48.13 52.98
CA SER A 11 11.55 -47.03 52.47
C SER A 11 10.88 -47.48 51.17
N LEU A 12 9.56 -47.68 51.23
CA LEU A 12 8.72 -47.86 50.05
C LEU A 12 8.47 -46.47 49.43
N ALA A 13 9.27 -46.09 48.45
CA ALA A 13 9.02 -44.90 47.64
C ALA A 13 7.95 -45.22 46.60
N ALA A 14 6.71 -44.76 46.84
CA ALA A 14 5.66 -44.78 45.85
C ALA A 14 6.00 -43.73 44.76
N ILE A 15 6.44 -44.21 43.60
CA ILE A 15 6.58 -43.39 42.39
C ILE A 15 5.17 -43.21 41.83
N THR A 16 4.53 -42.10 42.18
CA THR A 16 3.31 -41.64 41.50
C THR A 16 3.75 -41.02 40.17
N CYS A 17 3.74 -41.79 39.09
CA CYS A 17 3.84 -41.26 37.74
C CYS A 17 2.60 -40.40 37.47
N LEU A 18 2.72 -39.09 37.73
CA LEU A 18 1.81 -38.09 37.18
C LEU A 18 2.02 -38.09 35.66
N LEU A 19 1.17 -38.83 34.94
CA LEU A 19 0.95 -38.64 33.52
C LEU A 19 0.40 -37.22 33.36
N ALA A 20 1.28 -36.25 33.15
CA ALA A 20 0.86 -34.97 32.61
C ALA A 20 0.19 -35.29 31.26
N PRO A 21 -1.09 -34.94 31.05
CA PRO A 21 -1.66 -35.04 29.71
C PRO A 21 -0.73 -34.23 28.80
N ALA A 22 -0.23 -34.88 27.75
CA ALA A 22 0.42 -34.14 26.68
C ALA A 22 -0.60 -33.10 26.24
N LEU A 23 -0.31 -31.82 26.45
CA LEU A 23 -1.11 -30.77 25.83
C LEU A 23 -1.08 -31.07 24.34
N SER A 24 -2.22 -31.48 23.78
CA SER A 24 -2.37 -31.51 22.34
C SER A 24 -2.13 -30.08 21.89
N ALA A 25 -1.10 -29.86 21.08
CA ALA A 25 -0.91 -28.57 20.45
C ALA A 25 -2.21 -28.25 19.70
N GLN A 26 -2.76 -27.07 19.93
CA GLN A 26 -3.90 -26.59 19.16
C GLN A 26 -3.45 -26.50 17.70
N THR A 27 -4.09 -27.22 16.79
CA THR A 27 -3.78 -27.19 15.34
C THR A 27 -4.85 -26.46 14.53
N VAL A 28 -5.97 -26.13 15.17
CA VAL A 28 -7.13 -25.47 14.57
C VAL A 28 -7.30 -24.09 15.20
N VAL A 29 -7.51 -23.08 14.37
CA VAL A 29 -7.83 -21.72 14.87
C VAL A 29 -9.14 -21.72 15.64
N SER A 30 -9.35 -20.73 16.49
CA SER A 30 -10.58 -20.60 17.28
C SER A 30 -11.13 -19.19 17.21
N GLU A 31 -12.38 -19.01 17.66
CA GLU A 31 -13.03 -17.71 17.78
C GLU A 31 -13.10 -16.93 16.45
N LEU A 32 -13.32 -17.62 15.33
CA LEU A 32 -13.53 -16.97 14.04
C LEU A 32 -14.77 -16.07 14.08
N GLN A 33 -14.56 -14.79 13.79
CA GLN A 33 -15.61 -13.78 13.66
C GLN A 33 -15.57 -13.17 12.27
N ALA A 34 -16.74 -12.95 11.68
CA ALA A 34 -16.91 -12.19 10.44
C ALA A 34 -17.70 -10.91 10.74
N ARG A 35 -17.16 -9.75 10.34
CA ARG A 35 -17.81 -8.44 10.52
C ARG A 35 -17.86 -7.68 9.22
N VAL A 36 -19.06 -7.27 8.82
CA VAL A 36 -19.26 -6.46 7.61
C VAL A 36 -19.05 -4.99 7.93
N ARG A 37 -18.22 -4.29 7.15
CA ARG A 37 -18.03 -2.85 7.21
C ARG A 37 -17.67 -2.30 5.83
N SER A 38 -18.41 -1.29 5.38
CA SER A 38 -18.10 -0.52 4.16
C SER A 38 -17.79 -1.39 2.94
N GLY A 39 -18.65 -2.36 2.64
CA GLY A 39 -18.46 -3.24 1.48
C GLY A 39 -17.33 -4.26 1.63
N GLN A 40 -16.86 -4.51 2.85
CA GLN A 40 -15.84 -5.52 3.16
C GLN A 40 -16.27 -6.40 4.33
N VAL A 41 -15.73 -7.63 4.37
CA VAL A 41 -15.83 -8.54 5.52
C VAL A 41 -14.46 -8.64 6.18
N PHE A 42 -14.40 -8.24 7.45
CA PHE A 42 -13.25 -8.40 8.33
C PHE A 42 -13.38 -9.72 9.08
N LEU A 43 -12.47 -10.64 8.79
CA LEU A 43 -12.37 -11.94 9.44
C LEU A 43 -11.26 -11.88 10.48
N THR A 44 -11.57 -12.20 11.73
CA THR A 44 -10.60 -12.28 12.82
C THR A 44 -10.72 -13.61 13.56
N TRP A 45 -9.61 -14.16 14.05
CA TRP A 45 -9.57 -15.43 14.77
C TRP A 45 -8.39 -15.46 15.74
N LYS A 46 -8.34 -16.44 16.63
CA LYS A 46 -7.15 -16.76 17.44
C LYS A 46 -6.21 -17.67 16.66
N GLU A 47 -5.00 -17.18 16.43
CA GLU A 47 -3.95 -17.86 15.71
C GLU A 47 -3.48 -19.14 16.44
N VAL A 48 -3.05 -20.12 15.66
CA VAL A 48 -2.44 -21.35 16.19
C VAL A 48 -1.02 -21.03 16.65
N PRO A 49 -0.63 -21.39 17.89
CA PRO A 49 0.72 -21.14 18.38
C PRO A 49 1.74 -22.04 17.65
N GLY A 50 2.78 -21.45 17.08
CA GLY A 50 3.85 -22.19 16.40
C GLY A 50 4.61 -21.33 15.41
N ALA A 51 5.78 -21.80 14.96
CA ALA A 51 6.51 -21.15 13.87
C ALA A 51 5.97 -21.64 12.51
N ALA A 52 5.98 -20.77 11.50
CA ALA A 52 5.65 -21.07 10.10
C ALA A 52 4.21 -21.54 9.82
N VAL A 53 3.22 -20.82 10.35
CA VAL A 53 1.81 -21.01 10.00
C VAL A 53 1.39 -20.05 8.89
N THR A 54 0.65 -20.57 7.90
CA THR A 54 -0.14 -19.78 6.94
C THR A 54 -1.60 -20.14 7.12
N TYR A 55 -2.51 -19.18 6.97
CA TYR A 55 -3.94 -19.39 7.07
C TYR A 55 -4.58 -19.27 5.70
N HIS A 56 -5.34 -20.28 5.29
CA HIS A 56 -6.16 -20.26 4.09
C HIS A 56 -7.58 -19.84 4.46
N VAL A 57 -8.15 -18.88 3.71
CA VAL A 57 -9.47 -18.35 3.99
C VAL A 57 -10.43 -18.76 2.89
N TYR A 58 -11.49 -19.47 3.27
CA TYR A 58 -12.52 -19.99 2.37
C TYR A 58 -13.83 -19.24 2.55
N ARG A 59 -14.57 -19.08 1.44
CA ARG A 59 -15.92 -18.52 1.37
C ARG A 59 -16.85 -19.49 0.64
N SER A 60 -18.06 -19.69 1.16
CA SER A 60 -19.09 -20.52 0.56
C SER A 60 -20.46 -19.84 0.60
N ALA A 61 -21.33 -20.15 -0.37
CA ALA A 61 -22.73 -19.74 -0.37
C ALA A 61 -23.63 -20.71 0.45
N SER A 62 -23.03 -21.66 1.16
CA SER A 62 -23.69 -22.60 2.07
C SER A 62 -22.77 -22.84 3.28
N PRO A 63 -23.30 -23.32 4.43
CA PRO A 63 -22.49 -23.66 5.59
C PRO A 63 -21.28 -24.55 5.25
N ILE A 64 -20.18 -24.35 5.96
CA ILE A 64 -18.97 -25.18 5.88
C ILE A 64 -18.90 -25.94 7.22
N ASP A 65 -19.58 -27.09 7.29
CA ASP A 65 -19.77 -27.84 8.55
C ASP A 65 -18.83 -29.06 8.64
N GLU A 66 -18.34 -29.55 7.51
CA GLU A 66 -17.44 -30.71 7.44
C GLU A 66 -16.32 -30.52 6.40
N PRO A 67 -15.22 -31.29 6.47
CA PRO A 67 -14.08 -31.14 5.56
C PRO A 67 -14.44 -31.27 4.06
N SER A 68 -15.49 -32.03 3.72
CA SER A 68 -15.99 -32.17 2.35
C SER A 68 -16.44 -30.85 1.73
N ASP A 69 -16.95 -29.93 2.56
CA ASP A 69 -17.55 -28.67 2.09
C ASP A 69 -16.49 -27.73 1.52
N LEU A 70 -15.24 -27.81 2.01
CA LEU A 70 -14.10 -27.05 1.51
C LEU A 70 -13.86 -27.27 0.01
N ALA A 71 -14.18 -28.46 -0.53
CA ALA A 71 -14.04 -28.75 -1.96
C ALA A 71 -15.00 -27.92 -2.84
N SER A 72 -16.08 -27.40 -2.27
CA SER A 72 -17.05 -26.54 -2.95
C SER A 72 -16.92 -25.06 -2.59
N ALA A 73 -16.17 -24.75 -1.51
CA ALA A 73 -15.88 -23.39 -1.10
C ALA A 73 -14.80 -22.76 -2.00
N ALA A 74 -14.89 -21.45 -2.20
CA ALA A 74 -13.87 -20.68 -2.89
C ALA A 74 -12.75 -20.30 -1.92
N LEU A 75 -11.49 -20.61 -2.27
CA LEU A 75 -10.33 -20.06 -1.59
C LEU A 75 -10.21 -18.57 -1.96
N LEU A 76 -10.38 -17.69 -0.98
CA LEU A 76 -10.24 -16.24 -1.17
C LEU A 76 -8.78 -15.79 -1.18
N GLY A 77 -7.92 -16.48 -0.42
CA GLY A 77 -6.51 -16.15 -0.31
C GLY A 77 -5.88 -16.71 0.95
N SER A 78 -4.65 -16.29 1.20
CA SER A 78 -3.85 -16.77 2.32
C SER A 78 -3.09 -15.62 2.99
N VAL A 79 -2.93 -15.71 4.31
CA VAL A 79 -2.11 -14.79 5.12
C VAL A 79 -1.17 -15.55 6.03
N GLY A 80 0.00 -14.99 6.33
CA GLY A 80 0.92 -15.58 7.31
C GLY A 80 0.49 -15.35 8.75
N ALA A 81 1.23 -15.91 9.71
CA ALA A 81 1.11 -15.56 11.12
C ALA A 81 1.35 -14.07 11.39
N GLU A 82 0.82 -13.59 12.53
CA GLU A 82 0.76 -12.17 12.90
C GLU A 82 0.07 -11.32 11.82
N SER A 83 -0.98 -11.84 11.18
CA SER A 83 -1.69 -11.15 10.09
C SER A 83 -2.41 -9.88 10.54
N SER A 84 -2.72 -9.76 11.83
CA SER A 84 -3.27 -8.56 12.48
C SER A 84 -2.23 -7.44 12.73
N LYS A 85 -0.94 -7.73 12.57
CA LYS A 85 0.14 -6.79 12.84
C LYS A 85 0.25 -5.75 11.74
N ASN A 86 0.25 -4.49 12.12
CA ASN A 86 0.64 -3.39 11.24
C ASN A 86 2.16 -3.37 11.12
N ARG A 87 2.69 -4.29 10.28
CA ARG A 87 4.14 -4.46 10.08
C ARG A 87 4.80 -3.14 9.69
N ARG A 88 4.14 -2.34 8.86
CA ARG A 88 4.66 -1.03 8.42
C ARG A 88 4.81 -0.07 9.61
N ASN A 89 3.78 0.12 10.42
CA ASN A 89 3.89 0.98 11.60
C ASN A 89 4.85 0.44 12.65
N THR A 90 4.86 -0.88 12.86
CA THR A 90 5.83 -1.52 13.76
C THR A 90 7.26 -1.15 13.37
N LEU A 91 7.60 -1.21 12.08
CA LEU A 91 8.92 -0.81 11.56
C LEU A 91 9.18 0.70 11.75
N LEU A 92 8.19 1.55 11.46
CA LEU A 92 8.34 3.01 11.58
C LEU A 92 8.49 3.47 13.04
N ASP A 93 7.87 2.76 13.98
CA ASP A 93 7.92 3.05 15.42
C ASP A 93 9.06 2.32 16.14
N GLY A 94 10.08 1.87 15.39
CA GLY A 94 11.31 1.29 15.96
C GLY A 94 11.12 -0.12 16.52
N ASP A 95 10.37 -0.94 15.79
CA ASP A 95 9.99 -2.33 16.14
C ASP A 95 9.09 -2.45 17.38
N VAL A 96 8.43 -1.36 17.79
CA VAL A 96 7.35 -1.40 18.80
C VAL A 96 6.11 -2.03 18.15
N PRO A 97 5.59 -3.16 18.64
CA PRO A 97 4.44 -3.82 18.02
C PRO A 97 3.23 -2.89 17.89
N ASP A 98 2.73 -2.72 16.67
CA ASP A 98 1.46 -2.06 16.36
C ASP A 98 0.53 -3.04 15.64
N TYR A 99 -0.74 -3.03 16.01
CA TYR A 99 -1.77 -3.94 15.49
C TYR A 99 -2.92 -3.12 14.92
N TYR A 100 -3.58 -3.65 13.89
CA TYR A 100 -4.69 -2.96 13.26
C TYR A 100 -5.89 -2.81 14.20
N ALA A 101 -6.58 -1.67 14.10
CA ALA A 101 -7.98 -1.57 14.47
C ALA A 101 -8.84 -1.82 13.23
N ILE A 102 -9.95 -2.57 13.37
CA ILE A 102 -10.91 -2.86 12.29
C ILE A 102 -12.14 -1.94 12.31
N GLU A 103 -12.23 -1.09 13.33
CA GLU A 103 -13.22 -0.03 13.48
C GLU A 103 -12.51 1.31 13.73
N ASP A 104 -13.13 2.41 13.33
CA ASP A 104 -12.52 3.75 13.45
C ASP A 104 -12.24 4.08 14.92
N LEU A 105 -10.96 4.26 15.25
CA LEU A 105 -10.46 4.47 16.62
C LEU A 105 -10.88 3.36 17.59
N GLY A 106 -11.19 2.18 17.07
CA GLY A 106 -11.51 0.99 17.86
C GLY A 106 -10.29 0.44 18.60
N PRO A 107 -10.50 -0.57 19.46
CA PRO A 107 -9.40 -1.29 20.09
C PRO A 107 -8.50 -1.93 19.02
N ARG A 108 -7.20 -2.00 19.30
CA ARG A 108 -6.25 -2.75 18.47
C ARG A 108 -6.48 -4.25 18.67
N LEU A 109 -6.30 -5.02 17.61
CA LEU A 109 -6.16 -6.47 17.70
C LEU A 109 -4.93 -6.83 18.56
N LEU A 110 -4.92 -8.06 19.05
CA LEU A 110 -3.87 -8.61 19.90
C LEU A 110 -2.80 -9.34 19.08
N ASP A 111 -1.70 -9.70 19.74
CA ASP A 111 -0.57 -10.42 19.12
C ASP A 111 -0.87 -11.85 18.72
N ASP A 112 -1.93 -12.43 19.29
CA ASP A 112 -2.47 -13.75 18.97
C ASP A 112 -3.72 -13.71 18.06
N ASP A 113 -4.12 -12.51 17.59
CA ASP A 113 -5.22 -12.37 16.64
C ASP A 113 -4.72 -12.50 15.19
N GLY A 114 -5.49 -13.20 14.36
CA GLY A 114 -5.35 -13.19 12.91
C GLY A 114 -6.32 -12.21 12.26
N LEU A 115 -6.01 -11.76 11.05
CA LEU A 115 -6.84 -10.84 10.27
C LEU A 115 -6.79 -11.19 8.77
N PHE A 116 -7.97 -11.26 8.16
CA PHE A 116 -8.14 -11.28 6.71
C PHE A 116 -9.30 -10.36 6.32
N VAL A 117 -9.13 -9.56 5.27
CA VAL A 117 -10.16 -8.64 4.78
C VAL A 117 -10.55 -9.00 3.34
N HIS A 118 -11.82 -9.33 3.15
CA HIS A 118 -12.43 -9.64 1.86
C HIS A 118 -13.26 -8.45 1.37
N THR A 119 -13.12 -8.07 0.10
CA THR A 119 -13.97 -7.03 -0.51
C THR A 119 -15.16 -7.67 -1.21
N ILE A 120 -16.37 -7.22 -0.84
CA ILE A 120 -17.63 -7.83 -1.26
C ILE A 120 -17.94 -7.44 -2.72
N GLY A 121 -18.11 -8.45 -3.57
CA GLY A 121 -18.45 -8.27 -4.99
C GLY A 121 -19.95 -8.26 -5.30
N ALA A 122 -20.78 -8.89 -4.46
CA ALA A 122 -22.20 -9.09 -4.70
C ALA A 122 -23.00 -9.19 -3.39
N THR A 123 -24.31 -8.93 -3.45
CA THR A 123 -25.20 -9.11 -2.28
C THR A 123 -25.54 -10.59 -2.12
N GLU A 124 -25.02 -11.21 -1.07
CA GLU A 124 -25.14 -12.66 -0.83
C GLU A 124 -25.12 -12.98 0.67
N LEU A 125 -25.62 -14.15 1.05
CA LEU A 125 -25.36 -14.72 2.36
C LEU A 125 -24.18 -15.69 2.24
N ALA A 126 -23.13 -15.49 3.03
CA ALA A 126 -21.89 -16.26 2.89
C ALA A 126 -21.39 -16.85 4.21
N TRP A 127 -20.76 -18.01 4.15
CA TRP A 127 -20.09 -18.67 5.27
C TRP A 127 -18.60 -18.71 5.02
N TYR A 128 -17.85 -18.61 6.11
CA TYR A 128 -16.40 -18.52 6.09
C TYR A 128 -15.77 -19.64 6.89
N ALA A 129 -14.58 -20.06 6.45
CA ALA A 129 -13.71 -20.92 7.22
C ALA A 129 -12.26 -20.44 7.11
N VAL A 130 -11.49 -20.61 8.18
CA VAL A 130 -10.06 -20.29 8.23
C VAL A 130 -9.29 -21.55 8.60
N ILE A 131 -8.43 -22.01 7.70
CA ILE A 131 -7.72 -23.27 7.85
C ILE A 131 -6.24 -22.99 8.07
N ALA A 132 -5.67 -23.55 9.14
CA ALA A 132 -4.24 -23.45 9.40
C ALA A 132 -3.48 -24.44 8.49
N ASN A 133 -2.47 -23.93 7.82
CA ASN A 133 -1.48 -24.68 7.08
C ASN A 133 -0.15 -24.58 7.84
N ILE A 134 0.26 -25.70 8.43
CA ILE A 134 1.43 -25.81 9.30
C ILE A 134 2.48 -26.62 8.56
N ASP A 135 3.63 -26.02 8.27
CA ASP A 135 4.74 -26.65 7.54
C ASP A 135 4.31 -27.27 6.18
N GLY A 136 3.38 -26.61 5.48
CA GLY A 136 2.85 -27.08 4.19
C GLY A 136 1.72 -28.11 4.30
N ASN A 137 1.30 -28.49 5.51
CA ASN A 137 0.19 -29.42 5.75
C ASN A 137 -1.03 -28.66 6.25
N GLU A 138 -2.10 -28.69 5.46
CA GLU A 138 -3.37 -28.03 5.76
C GLU A 138 -4.23 -28.91 6.68
N ASP A 139 -4.56 -28.41 7.88
CA ASP A 139 -5.46 -29.09 8.82
C ASP A 139 -6.92 -28.83 8.46
N THR A 140 -7.45 -29.64 7.54
CA THR A 140 -8.83 -29.52 7.03
C THR A 140 -9.94 -29.81 8.06
N THR A 141 -9.62 -30.02 9.34
CA THR A 141 -10.62 -30.23 10.39
C THR A 141 -11.52 -29.00 10.52
N ILE A 142 -12.84 -29.22 10.47
CA ILE A 142 -13.85 -28.18 10.67
C ILE A 142 -14.44 -28.28 12.07
N VAL A 143 -14.42 -27.17 12.79
CA VAL A 143 -15.02 -26.98 14.11
C VAL A 143 -15.93 -25.76 14.03
N GLY A 144 -17.24 -25.98 14.01
CA GLY A 144 -18.23 -24.90 14.04
C GLY A 144 -18.06 -24.02 15.30
N ASP A 145 -18.15 -22.70 15.11
CA ASP A 145 -17.81 -21.65 16.12
C ASP A 145 -16.31 -21.57 16.49
N GLY A 146 -15.49 -22.44 15.90
CA GLY A 146 -14.04 -22.42 16.04
C GLY A 146 -13.42 -21.75 14.83
N ASN A 147 -13.24 -22.53 13.77
CA ASN A 147 -12.61 -22.11 12.52
C ASN A 147 -13.59 -21.99 11.35
N SER A 148 -14.89 -22.14 11.59
CA SER A 148 -15.95 -21.83 10.64
C SER A 148 -17.10 -21.07 11.30
N THR A 149 -17.64 -20.09 10.58
CA THR A 149 -18.79 -19.30 11.02
C THR A 149 -20.06 -20.16 11.02
N ILE A 150 -20.79 -20.21 12.14
CA ILE A 150 -22.07 -20.93 12.21
C ILE A 150 -23.17 -20.21 11.43
N ALA A 151 -23.24 -18.88 11.60
CA ALA A 151 -24.22 -18.05 10.92
C ALA A 151 -23.64 -17.51 9.62
N GLY A 152 -24.49 -17.42 8.60
CA GLY A 152 -24.13 -16.72 7.37
C GLY A 152 -23.94 -15.22 7.65
N THR A 153 -23.02 -14.62 6.91
CA THR A 153 -22.70 -13.20 6.90
C THR A 153 -23.45 -12.54 5.76
N ASP A 154 -24.30 -11.55 6.06
CA ASP A 154 -25.02 -10.76 5.06
C ASP A 154 -24.06 -9.80 4.35
N GLU A 155 -23.59 -10.22 3.18
CA GLU A 155 -22.70 -9.41 2.36
C GLU A 155 -23.50 -8.40 1.53
N VAL A 156 -23.07 -7.14 1.58
CA VAL A 156 -23.59 -6.07 0.74
C VAL A 156 -22.40 -5.33 0.13
N PRO A 157 -22.28 -5.26 -1.21
CA PRO A 157 -21.19 -4.56 -1.85
C PRO A 157 -21.42 -3.06 -1.65
N GLU A 158 -20.38 -2.37 -1.20
CA GLU A 158 -20.32 -0.92 -1.04
C GLU A 158 -18.90 -0.46 -1.35
N ARG A 159 -18.66 0.86 -1.31
CA ARG A 159 -17.30 1.40 -1.47
C ARG A 159 -16.46 1.08 -0.23
N PRO A 160 -15.35 0.32 -0.34
CA PRO A 160 -14.37 0.18 0.73
C PRO A 160 -13.92 1.53 1.26
N LEU A 161 -13.95 1.70 2.58
CA LEU A 161 -13.50 2.91 3.25
C LEU A 161 -12.33 2.59 4.17
N PRO A 162 -11.25 3.40 4.17
CA PRO A 162 -10.17 3.25 5.12
C PRO A 162 -10.67 3.26 6.57
N VAL A 163 -9.96 2.57 7.46
CA VAL A 163 -10.23 2.58 8.91
C VAL A 163 -9.26 3.54 9.60
N LEU A 164 -9.81 4.53 10.29
CA LEU A 164 -9.07 5.51 11.08
C LEU A 164 -8.41 4.81 12.27
N GLN A 165 -7.08 4.80 12.28
CA GLN A 165 -6.26 4.15 13.29
C GLN A 165 -5.91 5.10 14.44
N ARG A 166 -5.57 6.36 14.13
CA ARG A 166 -5.05 7.33 15.10
C ARG A 166 -5.36 8.76 14.67
N VAL A 167 -5.57 9.64 15.66
CA VAL A 167 -5.62 11.09 15.48
C VAL A 167 -4.57 11.74 16.37
N ASP A 168 -3.75 12.62 15.78
CA ASP A 168 -2.76 13.44 16.50
C ASP A 168 -2.82 14.88 15.97
N GLY A 169 -3.53 15.75 16.70
CA GLY A 169 -3.82 17.11 16.25
C GLY A 169 -4.57 17.13 14.92
N VAL A 170 -3.93 17.67 13.88
CA VAL A 170 -4.49 17.75 12.51
C VAL A 170 -4.29 16.46 11.71
N LYS A 171 -3.45 15.55 12.19
CA LYS A 171 -3.04 14.32 11.50
C LYS A 171 -4.02 13.19 11.78
N ARG A 172 -4.47 12.51 10.73
CA ARG A 172 -5.34 11.34 10.80
C ARG A 172 -4.69 10.19 10.04
N ASP A 173 -4.33 9.14 10.75
CA ASP A 173 -3.72 7.95 10.17
C ASP A 173 -4.79 6.91 9.89
N TYR A 174 -4.84 6.42 8.65
CA TYR A 174 -5.77 5.37 8.24
C TYR A 174 -5.00 4.15 7.73
N VAL A 175 -5.70 3.03 7.71
CA VAL A 175 -5.32 1.84 6.95
C VAL A 175 -6.41 1.54 5.94
N HIS A 176 -6.02 1.30 4.70
CA HIS A 176 -6.89 0.93 3.60
C HIS A 176 -6.56 -0.50 3.18
N TRP A 177 -7.49 -1.43 3.43
CA TRP A 177 -7.41 -2.77 2.86
C TRP A 177 -7.97 -2.75 1.45
N VAL A 178 -7.13 -3.10 0.49
CA VAL A 178 -7.45 -3.05 -0.93
C VAL A 178 -7.87 -4.40 -1.47
N SER A 179 -8.59 -4.40 -2.60
CA SER A 179 -9.04 -5.61 -3.27
C SER A 179 -8.09 -6.04 -4.39
N ASP A 180 -7.99 -7.34 -4.58
CA ASP A 180 -7.41 -8.02 -5.73
C ASP A 180 -8.37 -8.23 -6.89
N VAL A 181 -9.64 -7.93 -6.69
CA VAL A 181 -10.69 -8.02 -7.70
C VAL A 181 -11.37 -6.67 -7.88
N ALA A 182 -11.86 -6.41 -9.09
CA ALA A 182 -12.71 -5.24 -9.32
C ALA A 182 -14.14 -5.54 -8.86
N THR A 183 -14.76 -4.57 -8.19
CA THR A 183 -16.18 -4.58 -7.82
C THR A 183 -16.89 -3.39 -8.48
N PRO A 184 -18.23 -3.28 -8.38
CA PRO A 184 -18.94 -2.09 -8.85
C PRO A 184 -18.52 -0.78 -8.16
N PHE A 185 -17.84 -0.85 -7.00
CA PHE A 185 -17.51 0.30 -6.17
C PHE A 185 -16.01 0.61 -6.05
N ALA A 186 -15.15 -0.34 -6.39
CA ALA A 186 -13.69 -0.18 -6.34
C ALA A 186 -13.00 -1.04 -7.42
N PRO A 187 -11.95 -0.54 -8.07
CA PRO A 187 -11.14 -1.38 -8.93
C PRO A 187 -10.26 -2.33 -8.09
N ALA A 188 -9.69 -3.35 -8.74
CA ALA A 188 -8.57 -4.07 -8.16
C ALA A 188 -7.38 -3.09 -7.99
N MET A 189 -6.84 -3.05 -6.77
CA MET A 189 -5.80 -2.11 -6.30
C MET A 189 -4.59 -2.85 -5.71
N TRP A 190 -4.59 -4.18 -5.75
CA TRP A 190 -3.44 -5.05 -5.50
C TRP A 190 -3.61 -6.37 -6.25
N PHE A 191 -2.60 -7.24 -6.23
CA PHE A 191 -2.68 -8.56 -6.87
C PHE A 191 -3.08 -9.70 -5.92
N SER A 192 -3.12 -9.44 -4.61
CA SER A 192 -3.52 -10.41 -3.60
C SER A 192 -4.55 -9.82 -2.63
N ALA A 193 -5.48 -10.65 -2.16
CA ALA A 193 -6.48 -10.23 -1.19
C ALA A 193 -5.85 -9.76 0.13
N SER A 194 -6.61 -8.97 0.89
CA SER A 194 -6.28 -8.53 2.25
C SER A 194 -5.00 -7.70 2.41
N GLN A 195 -4.46 -7.14 1.33
CA GLN A 195 -3.33 -6.20 1.44
C GLN A 195 -3.78 -4.89 2.08
N ALA A 196 -3.09 -4.48 3.15
CA ALA A 196 -3.29 -3.19 3.80
C ALA A 196 -2.23 -2.18 3.36
N PHE A 197 -2.65 -0.93 3.16
CA PHE A 197 -1.78 0.22 2.96
C PHE A 197 -2.11 1.31 3.97
N ASN A 198 -1.08 1.90 4.56
CA ASN A 198 -1.25 3.07 5.42
C ASN A 198 -1.39 4.34 4.58
N LEU A 199 -2.13 5.31 5.10
CA LEU A 199 -2.12 6.68 4.60
C LEU A 199 -2.34 7.67 5.75
N ARG A 200 -1.96 8.93 5.53
CA ARG A 200 -2.25 10.04 6.43
C ARG A 200 -3.00 11.14 5.71
N ILE A 201 -4.01 11.69 6.38
CA ILE A 201 -4.66 12.94 5.97
C ILE A 201 -4.41 14.00 7.03
N ASN A 202 -3.75 15.09 6.64
CA ASN A 202 -3.64 16.27 7.47
C ASN A 202 -4.78 17.24 7.13
N TYR A 203 -5.59 17.55 8.12
CA TYR A 203 -6.72 18.47 8.00
C TYR A 203 -6.98 19.18 9.34
N ASP A 204 -6.77 20.49 9.37
CA ASP A 204 -7.16 21.32 10.51
C ASP A 204 -8.60 21.81 10.32
N PRO A 205 -9.61 21.33 11.08
CA PRO A 205 -10.99 21.79 10.93
C PRO A 205 -11.22 23.26 11.32
N LEU A 206 -10.25 23.93 11.95
CA LEU A 206 -10.38 25.30 12.44
C LEU A 206 -10.01 26.38 11.41
N ILE A 207 -9.37 26.00 10.31
CA ILE A 207 -8.99 26.93 9.24
C ILE A 207 -10.20 27.25 8.33
N ASP A 208 -10.30 28.47 7.82
CA ASP A 208 -11.29 28.92 6.82
C ASP A 208 -10.47 29.56 5.68
N PRO A 209 -10.83 29.47 4.38
CA PRO A 209 -12.11 29.10 3.78
C PRO A 209 -12.35 27.60 3.58
N ASN A 210 -13.63 27.23 3.45
CA ASN A 210 -14.07 26.05 2.69
C ASN A 210 -14.72 26.49 1.36
N PRO A 211 -14.52 25.78 0.23
CA PRO A 211 -13.75 24.54 0.08
C PRO A 211 -12.23 24.79 0.02
N ARG A 212 -11.46 23.77 0.40
CA ARG A 212 -9.99 23.80 0.52
C ARG A 212 -9.30 23.02 -0.57
N PRO A 213 -8.15 23.50 -1.04
CA PRO A 213 -7.41 22.75 -2.03
C PRO A 213 -6.87 21.43 -1.43
N THR A 214 -6.64 20.44 -2.29
CA THR A 214 -6.09 19.13 -1.90
C THR A 214 -4.66 19.00 -2.41
N LEU A 215 -3.74 18.53 -1.57
CA LEU A 215 -2.36 18.23 -1.94
C LEU A 215 -2.10 16.74 -1.76
N VAL A 216 -1.82 16.04 -2.85
CA VAL A 216 -1.38 14.64 -2.84
C VAL A 216 0.14 14.62 -2.78
N ARG A 217 0.66 14.00 -1.72
CA ARG A 217 2.10 13.95 -1.45
C ARG A 217 2.61 12.53 -1.54
N LEU A 218 3.38 12.25 -2.58
CA LEU A 218 3.99 10.95 -2.80
C LEU A 218 5.40 10.95 -2.20
N HIS A 219 5.68 10.02 -1.29
CA HIS A 219 6.98 9.95 -0.62
C HIS A 219 8.09 9.43 -1.55
N PHE A 220 9.33 9.84 -1.24
CA PHE A 220 10.54 9.31 -1.87
C PHE A 220 10.80 7.85 -1.45
N ARG A 221 11.74 7.17 -2.12
CA ARG A 221 12.12 5.79 -1.76
C ARG A 221 12.67 5.74 -0.33
N ASP A 222 12.31 4.73 0.44
CA ASP A 222 12.61 4.61 1.89
C ASP A 222 11.91 5.68 2.77
N GLY A 223 11.18 6.61 2.16
CA GLY A 223 10.21 7.47 2.83
C GLY A 223 8.98 6.68 3.29
N ASN A 224 8.01 7.40 3.85
CA ASN A 224 6.75 6.85 4.33
C ASN A 224 5.67 7.93 4.44
N TYR A 225 4.45 7.50 4.71
CA TYR A 225 3.29 8.36 4.87
C TYR A 225 3.31 9.26 6.13
N GLN A 226 4.11 8.91 7.16
CA GLN A 226 4.20 9.69 8.40
C GLN A 226 5.20 10.84 8.30
N HIS A 227 6.25 10.69 7.49
CA HIS A 227 7.35 11.64 7.40
C HIS A 227 6.99 12.79 6.48
N GLU A 228 6.87 13.98 7.05
CA GLU A 228 6.69 15.25 6.36
C GLU A 228 8.06 15.94 6.22
N PRO A 229 8.82 15.73 5.13
CA PRO A 229 9.59 16.85 4.61
C PRO A 229 8.66 17.68 3.73
N GLU A 230 8.78 18.98 3.96
CA GLU A 230 8.27 20.12 3.22
C GLU A 230 8.18 19.88 1.70
N PRO A 231 7.29 20.59 0.99
CA PRO A 231 6.41 21.65 1.49
C PRO A 231 5.01 21.15 1.86
N SER A 232 4.41 21.80 2.86
CA SER A 232 3.01 21.64 3.24
C SER A 232 2.35 23.01 3.23
N HIS A 233 1.04 23.07 3.00
CA HIS A 233 0.30 24.32 3.09
C HIS A 233 -0.79 24.16 4.16
N PRO A 234 -0.88 25.05 5.17
CA PRO A 234 -1.80 24.88 6.28
C PRO A 234 -3.27 24.87 5.84
N GLU A 235 -3.59 25.55 4.74
CA GLU A 235 -4.96 25.58 4.19
C GLU A 235 -5.31 24.35 3.34
N ALA A 236 -4.36 23.43 3.09
CA ALA A 236 -4.61 22.28 2.24
C ALA A 236 -5.10 21.06 3.03
N ILE A 237 -5.97 20.26 2.41
CA ILE A 237 -6.18 18.87 2.80
C ILE A 237 -5.02 18.08 2.21
N MET A 238 -4.07 17.64 3.04
CA MET A 238 -2.89 16.93 2.55
C MET A 238 -3.10 15.42 2.68
N LEU A 239 -3.16 14.72 1.56
CA LEU A 239 -3.20 13.27 1.47
C LEU A 239 -1.78 12.74 1.24
N SER A 240 -1.30 11.89 2.15
CA SER A 240 0.00 11.22 2.07
C SER A 240 -0.21 9.71 2.10
N PRO A 241 -0.35 9.04 0.94
CA PRO A 241 -0.39 7.59 0.88
C PRO A 241 0.99 6.98 1.19
N ASP A 242 1.05 5.74 1.65
CA ASP A 242 2.27 4.92 1.68
C ASP A 242 2.33 4.01 0.45
N ASP A 243 3.51 3.70 -0.07
CA ASP A 243 3.72 2.73 -1.17
C ASP A 243 4.35 1.42 -0.68
N TRP A 244 4.55 1.29 0.63
CA TRP A 244 5.28 0.18 1.19
C TRP A 244 4.51 -1.14 1.15
N PHE A 245 5.24 -2.21 0.82
CA PHE A 245 4.82 -3.60 1.06
C PHE A 245 6.02 -4.45 1.50
N GLU A 246 5.77 -5.66 2.00
CA GLU A 246 6.79 -6.44 2.72
C GLU A 246 7.86 -7.07 1.81
N THR A 247 7.50 -7.41 0.58
CA THR A 247 8.42 -8.13 -0.34
C THR A 247 9.29 -7.13 -1.11
N TRP A 248 10.59 -7.42 -1.25
CA TRP A 248 11.49 -6.58 -2.05
C TRP A 248 10.99 -6.43 -3.50
N PRO A 249 10.93 -5.22 -4.08
CA PRO A 249 11.63 -4.00 -3.67
C PRO A 249 10.96 -3.13 -2.60
N ASN A 250 9.89 -3.62 -1.98
CA ASN A 250 9.14 -2.98 -0.89
C ASN A 250 8.39 -1.71 -1.28
N VAL A 251 8.39 -1.32 -2.56
CA VAL A 251 7.66 -0.18 -3.13
C VAL A 251 7.27 -0.50 -4.57
N THR A 252 6.22 0.13 -5.09
CA THR A 252 5.74 -0.09 -6.46
C THR A 252 6.15 1.01 -7.41
N TYR A 253 6.98 1.95 -6.93
CA TYR A 253 7.34 3.16 -7.66
C TYR A 253 6.08 3.94 -8.10
N TRP A 254 5.06 3.96 -7.24
CA TRP A 254 3.78 4.64 -7.46
C TRP A 254 2.99 4.23 -8.71
N TYR A 255 3.39 3.17 -9.42
CA TYR A 255 2.68 2.71 -10.61
C TYR A 255 1.83 1.48 -10.30
N GLY A 256 2.47 0.39 -9.90
CA GLY A 256 1.83 -0.90 -9.68
C GLY A 256 2.80 -2.04 -9.94
N VAL A 257 2.29 -3.23 -10.26
CA VAL A 257 3.09 -4.45 -10.32
C VAL A 257 2.46 -5.47 -11.26
N ASN A 258 3.28 -6.36 -11.81
CA ASN A 258 2.83 -7.52 -12.55
C ASN A 258 2.21 -8.57 -11.59
N PRO A 259 1.03 -9.12 -11.89
CA PRO A 259 0.37 -10.10 -11.00
C PRO A 259 1.16 -11.39 -10.74
N LEU A 260 2.19 -11.69 -11.54
CA LEU A 260 3.07 -12.85 -11.34
C LEU A 260 4.24 -12.56 -10.37
N PHE A 261 4.29 -11.37 -9.77
CA PHE A 261 5.32 -11.00 -8.80
C PHE A 261 5.37 -11.98 -7.61
N PRO A 262 6.57 -12.37 -7.14
CA PRO A 262 7.90 -11.85 -7.51
C PRO A 262 8.61 -12.59 -8.67
N ASP A 263 7.96 -13.50 -9.39
CA ASP A 263 8.57 -14.31 -10.46
C ASP A 263 8.65 -13.57 -11.80
N TYR A 264 9.54 -12.57 -11.87
CA TYR A 264 9.68 -11.70 -13.04
C TYR A 264 10.18 -12.36 -14.32
N LEU A 265 10.74 -13.58 -14.24
CA LEU A 265 11.12 -14.34 -15.43
C LEU A 265 9.89 -14.84 -16.21
N ALA A 266 8.73 -14.91 -15.56
CA ALA A 266 7.46 -15.33 -16.17
C ALA A 266 6.67 -14.17 -16.83
N TYR A 267 7.14 -12.93 -16.76
CA TYR A 267 6.38 -11.75 -17.18
C TYR A 267 6.10 -11.52 -18.68
N PRO A 268 6.83 -12.09 -19.67
CA PRO A 268 6.61 -11.76 -21.09
C PRO A 268 5.19 -12.00 -21.61
N THR A 269 4.36 -12.76 -20.87
CA THR A 269 2.98 -13.10 -21.24
C THR A 269 1.93 -12.45 -20.33
N SER A 270 2.32 -11.78 -19.25
CA SER A 270 1.40 -11.16 -18.30
C SER A 270 1.36 -9.64 -18.44
N VAL A 271 0.24 -9.07 -18.03
CA VAL A 271 -0.04 -7.65 -18.15
C VAL A 271 0.28 -6.95 -16.84
N THR A 272 1.20 -5.97 -16.87
CA THR A 272 1.49 -5.13 -15.71
C THR A 272 0.26 -4.31 -15.34
N GLN A 273 -0.12 -4.31 -14.07
CA GLN A 273 -1.30 -3.58 -13.60
C GLN A 273 -0.88 -2.33 -12.85
N ASP A 274 -1.53 -1.21 -13.14
CA ASP A 274 -1.38 0.07 -12.45
C ASP A 274 -2.10 0.13 -11.09
N TYR A 275 -1.99 -0.94 -10.31
CA TYR A 275 -2.64 -1.11 -9.01
C TYR A 275 -2.47 0.09 -8.08
N THR A 276 -1.26 0.66 -8.03
CA THR A 276 -0.96 1.77 -7.14
C THR A 276 -1.56 3.08 -7.63
N VAL A 277 -1.57 3.33 -8.94
CA VAL A 277 -2.27 4.50 -9.49
C VAL A 277 -3.76 4.46 -9.13
N ARG A 278 -4.41 3.31 -9.34
CA ARG A 278 -5.83 3.13 -8.97
C ARG A 278 -6.06 3.37 -7.48
N ARG A 279 -5.17 2.87 -6.63
CA ARG A 279 -5.23 3.05 -5.17
C ARG A 279 -5.09 4.51 -4.76
N VAL A 280 -4.09 5.22 -5.28
CA VAL A 280 -3.86 6.64 -4.96
C VAL A 280 -5.07 7.48 -5.38
N LEU A 281 -5.63 7.24 -6.56
CA LEU A 281 -6.84 7.94 -7.02
C LEU A 281 -8.07 7.59 -6.16
N PHE A 282 -8.20 6.33 -5.74
CA PHE A 282 -9.29 5.91 -4.86
C PHE A 282 -9.20 6.56 -3.47
N GLU A 283 -8.01 6.69 -2.92
CA GLU A 283 -7.74 7.38 -1.65
C GLU A 283 -7.91 8.90 -1.78
N LEU A 284 -7.58 9.48 -2.94
CA LEU A 284 -7.85 10.88 -3.27
C LEU A 284 -9.36 11.16 -3.28
N ASP A 285 -10.15 10.34 -3.98
CA ASP A 285 -11.60 10.45 -3.97
C ASP A 285 -12.18 10.38 -2.55
N TYR A 286 -11.66 9.47 -1.72
CA TYR A 286 -12.06 9.38 -0.31
C TYR A 286 -11.76 10.68 0.43
N ALA A 287 -10.53 11.20 0.32
CA ALA A 287 -10.15 12.46 0.95
C ALA A 287 -11.03 13.64 0.46
N GLN A 288 -11.32 13.70 -0.84
CA GLN A 288 -12.13 14.75 -1.44
C GLN A 288 -13.61 14.67 -1.07
N THR A 289 -14.11 13.47 -0.73
CA THR A 289 -15.50 13.25 -0.30
C THR A 289 -15.67 13.41 1.21
N ALA A 290 -14.68 12.97 2.00
CA ALA A 290 -14.73 13.01 3.46
C ALA A 290 -14.40 14.39 4.04
N PHE A 291 -13.72 15.24 3.28
CA PHE A 291 -13.29 16.57 3.69
C PHE A 291 -13.79 17.63 2.70
N PRO A 292 -13.93 18.92 3.09
CA PRO A 292 -14.48 19.97 2.23
C PRO A 292 -13.47 20.40 1.16
N ALA A 293 -13.21 19.54 0.18
CA ALA A 293 -12.21 19.75 -0.87
C ALA A 293 -12.74 20.62 -2.02
N ASP A 294 -11.85 21.46 -2.57
CA ASP A 294 -12.01 22.20 -3.82
C ASP A 294 -11.37 21.37 -4.92
N LEU A 295 -12.20 20.62 -5.66
CA LEU A 295 -11.73 19.68 -6.67
C LEU A 295 -10.92 20.35 -7.78
N ALA A 296 -11.18 21.62 -8.07
CA ALA A 296 -10.44 22.37 -9.08
C ALA A 296 -9.03 22.77 -8.62
N ARG A 297 -8.71 22.65 -7.32
CA ARG A 297 -7.39 22.91 -6.74
C ARG A 297 -6.82 21.65 -6.10
N THR A 298 -6.54 20.66 -6.94
CA THR A 298 -5.87 19.43 -6.52
C THR A 298 -4.46 19.42 -7.08
N TYR A 299 -3.45 19.22 -6.25
CA TYR A 299 -2.05 19.32 -6.64
C TYR A 299 -1.27 18.07 -6.29
N LEU A 300 -0.16 17.85 -6.99
CA LEU A 300 0.80 16.79 -6.71
C LEU A 300 2.13 17.35 -6.25
N VAL A 301 2.74 16.71 -5.25
CA VAL A 301 4.12 16.97 -4.88
C VAL A 301 4.84 15.67 -4.58
N GLY A 302 6.09 15.59 -5.00
CA GLY A 302 6.93 14.46 -4.66
C GLY A 302 8.41 14.74 -4.85
N VAL A 303 9.22 13.91 -4.19
CA VAL A 303 10.69 13.92 -4.28
C VAL A 303 11.16 12.53 -4.70
N SER A 304 12.18 12.45 -5.56
CA SER A 304 12.76 11.18 -6.02
C SER A 304 11.67 10.26 -6.60
N MET A 305 11.52 9.04 -6.05
CA MET A 305 10.41 8.13 -6.39
C MET A 305 9.04 8.81 -6.39
N GLY A 306 8.76 9.66 -5.41
CA GLY A 306 7.49 10.39 -5.33
C GLY A 306 7.32 11.45 -6.43
N ALA A 307 8.42 12.07 -6.87
CA ALA A 307 8.40 13.02 -7.98
C ALA A 307 8.05 12.31 -9.30
N MET A 308 8.64 11.15 -9.52
CA MET A 308 8.34 10.29 -10.67
C MET A 308 6.87 9.85 -10.65
N GLY A 309 6.37 9.36 -9.51
CA GLY A 309 4.95 9.03 -9.35
C GLY A 309 4.02 10.21 -9.63
N SER A 310 4.40 11.41 -9.15
CA SER A 310 3.64 12.64 -9.34
C SER A 310 3.60 13.07 -10.81
N ALA A 311 4.72 12.95 -11.53
CA ALA A 311 4.78 13.26 -12.95
C ALA A 311 3.85 12.35 -13.77
N PHE A 312 3.94 11.03 -13.57
CA PHE A 312 3.11 10.08 -14.29
C PHE A 312 1.63 10.21 -13.92
N LEU A 313 1.31 10.44 -12.65
CA LEU A 313 -0.08 10.60 -12.23
C LEU A 313 -0.70 11.88 -12.80
N ALA A 314 0.03 12.99 -12.80
CA ALA A 314 -0.43 14.26 -13.38
C ALA A 314 -0.77 14.13 -14.87
N TYR A 315 0.02 13.38 -15.63
CA TYR A 315 -0.12 13.33 -17.10
C TYR A 315 -1.01 12.18 -17.58
N ARG A 316 -1.21 11.16 -16.75
CA ARG A 316 -2.21 10.10 -17.01
C ARG A 316 -3.62 10.50 -16.61
N HIS A 317 -3.73 11.45 -15.68
CA HIS A 317 -5.00 11.96 -15.16
C HIS A 317 -5.02 13.49 -15.13
N PRO A 318 -4.80 14.16 -16.29
CA PRO A 318 -4.74 15.62 -16.36
C PRO A 318 -6.03 16.29 -15.88
N GLU A 319 -7.17 15.59 -15.97
CA GLU A 319 -8.47 16.04 -15.47
C GLU A 319 -8.57 16.13 -13.94
N ARG A 320 -7.59 15.59 -13.21
CA ARG A 320 -7.61 15.49 -11.74
C ARG A 320 -6.68 16.48 -11.05
N PHE A 321 -5.67 17.03 -11.73
CA PHE A 321 -4.60 17.78 -11.10
C PHE A 321 -4.38 19.14 -11.75
N ALA A 322 -4.45 20.20 -10.95
CA ALA A 322 -4.25 21.57 -11.42
C ALA A 322 -2.78 21.89 -11.69
N ALA A 323 -1.83 21.22 -11.03
CA ALA A 323 -0.38 21.35 -11.24
C ALA A 323 0.40 20.30 -10.42
N ALA A 324 1.69 20.13 -10.74
CA ALA A 324 2.58 19.29 -9.96
C ALA A 324 3.96 19.93 -9.71
N GLN A 325 4.53 19.69 -8.52
CA GLN A 325 5.91 20.02 -8.19
C GLN A 325 6.73 18.75 -7.99
N LEU A 326 7.85 18.67 -8.69
CA LEU A 326 8.66 17.49 -8.84
C LEU A 326 10.10 17.82 -8.42
N VAL A 327 10.73 16.99 -7.60
CA VAL A 327 12.10 17.22 -7.13
C VAL A 327 12.93 15.97 -7.34
N LEU A 328 14.04 16.06 -8.07
CA LEU A 328 14.91 14.95 -8.44
C LEU A 328 14.12 13.85 -9.15
N THR A 329 13.52 14.17 -10.29
CA THR A 329 12.51 13.34 -10.93
C THR A 329 13.13 12.33 -11.87
N LYS A 330 12.59 11.11 -11.94
CA LYS A 330 12.82 10.19 -13.07
C LYS A 330 11.65 10.33 -14.03
N PHE A 331 11.92 10.62 -15.30
CA PHE A 331 10.88 10.84 -16.31
C PHE A 331 10.73 9.69 -17.30
N ASP A 332 11.76 8.87 -17.47
CA ASP A 332 11.76 7.73 -18.39
C ASP A 332 12.36 6.52 -17.67
N MET A 333 11.54 5.51 -17.39
CA MET A 333 11.96 4.30 -16.70
C MET A 333 12.75 3.31 -17.58
N GLU A 334 12.79 3.49 -18.91
CA GLU A 334 13.63 2.73 -19.83
C GLU A 334 15.05 3.31 -19.91
N CYS A 335 15.19 4.63 -19.76
CA CYS A 335 16.44 5.36 -19.88
C CYS A 335 17.53 4.87 -18.90
N GLN A 336 18.40 3.96 -19.37
CA GLN A 336 19.59 3.44 -18.69
C GLN A 336 20.84 4.24 -19.08
N PHE A 337 21.39 5.06 -18.17
CA PHE A 337 22.69 5.72 -18.41
C PHE A 337 23.68 5.52 -17.26
N ASN A 338 24.96 5.68 -17.60
CA ASN A 338 26.16 5.46 -16.75
C ASN A 338 26.02 6.02 -15.33
N GLY A 339 25.50 5.21 -14.40
CA GLY A 339 25.38 5.55 -12.98
C GLY A 339 24.12 5.00 -12.31
N CYS A 340 23.00 4.96 -13.04
CA CYS A 340 21.66 4.64 -12.49
C CYS A 340 21.41 3.15 -12.16
N TRP A 341 22.46 2.33 -12.10
CA TRP A 341 22.39 0.85 -12.14
C TRP A 341 21.67 0.18 -10.98
N TRP A 342 21.46 0.87 -9.87
CA TRP A 342 21.00 0.25 -8.63
C TRP A 342 19.47 0.26 -8.47
N GLU A 343 18.74 1.10 -9.20
CA GLU A 343 17.26 1.18 -9.18
C GLU A 343 16.57 0.31 -10.22
N PHE A 344 17.19 0.08 -11.38
CA PHE A 344 16.62 -0.77 -12.43
C PHE A 344 16.28 -2.19 -11.99
N PRO A 345 17.09 -2.89 -11.17
CA PRO A 345 16.73 -4.24 -10.72
C PRO A 345 15.41 -4.28 -9.95
N ALA A 346 15.03 -3.19 -9.28
CA ALA A 346 13.77 -3.10 -8.55
C ALA A 346 12.57 -2.99 -9.51
N GLY A 347 12.63 -2.06 -10.47
CA GLY A 347 11.62 -1.94 -11.52
C GLY A 347 11.47 -3.21 -12.35
N TRP A 348 12.58 -3.90 -12.67
CA TRP A 348 12.55 -5.16 -13.42
C TRP A 348 11.80 -6.26 -12.69
N LYS A 349 11.91 -6.33 -11.36
CA LYS A 349 11.11 -7.29 -10.60
C LYS A 349 9.63 -6.94 -10.60
N LEU A 350 9.25 -5.67 -10.73
CA LEU A 350 7.85 -5.27 -10.72
C LEU A 350 7.19 -5.43 -12.10
N TRP A 351 7.92 -5.12 -13.17
CA TRP A 351 7.31 -4.92 -14.50
C TRP A 351 7.98 -5.70 -15.64
N GLY A 352 9.12 -6.34 -15.39
CA GLY A 352 9.94 -6.98 -16.40
C GLY A 352 11.04 -6.05 -16.90
N THR A 353 11.91 -6.52 -17.80
CA THR A 353 13.01 -5.70 -18.33
C THR A 353 12.53 -4.81 -19.49
N PRO A 354 13.24 -3.70 -19.81
CA PRO A 354 12.95 -2.89 -20.99
C PRO A 354 12.94 -3.69 -22.29
N GLU A 355 13.76 -4.74 -22.41
CA GLU A 355 13.75 -5.60 -23.60
C GLU A 355 12.47 -6.45 -23.69
N GLN A 356 11.85 -6.78 -22.56
CA GLN A 356 10.57 -7.48 -22.53
C GLN A 356 9.42 -6.53 -22.89
N ASN A 357 9.46 -5.29 -22.39
CA ASN A 357 8.46 -4.22 -22.53
C ASN A 357 7.01 -4.74 -22.61
N GLY A 358 6.64 -5.61 -21.65
CA GLY A 358 5.32 -6.24 -21.63
C GLY A 358 4.20 -5.21 -21.57
N LEU A 359 3.00 -5.57 -21.99
CA LEU A 359 1.87 -4.64 -21.98
C LEU A 359 1.43 -4.32 -20.54
N CYS A 360 0.85 -3.15 -20.35
CA CYS A 360 0.08 -2.81 -19.17
C CYS A 360 -1.42 -2.88 -19.43
N ASN A 361 -2.23 -2.66 -18.38
CA ASN A 361 -3.66 -2.93 -18.36
C ASN A 361 -4.50 -2.09 -19.34
N ASP A 362 -3.94 -1.01 -19.89
CA ASP A 362 -4.57 -0.21 -20.93
C ASP A 362 -4.05 -0.54 -22.35
N GLY A 363 -3.24 -1.59 -22.48
CA GLY A 363 -2.72 -2.10 -23.75
C GLY A 363 -1.44 -1.43 -24.25
N MET A 364 -0.90 -0.43 -23.52
CA MET A 364 0.39 0.19 -23.84
C MET A 364 1.56 -0.68 -23.38
N PRO A 365 2.71 -0.68 -24.06
CA PRO A 365 3.93 -1.23 -23.48
C PRO A 365 4.27 -0.54 -22.15
N THR A 366 4.75 -1.30 -21.16
CA THR A 366 4.91 -0.80 -19.79
C THR A 366 5.90 0.37 -19.72
N TYR A 367 7.01 0.31 -20.45
CA TYR A 367 8.02 1.36 -20.42
C TYR A 367 7.59 2.61 -21.20
N ASP A 368 6.82 2.47 -22.28
CA ASP A 368 6.16 3.58 -22.96
C ASP A 368 5.18 4.29 -22.01
N ARG A 369 4.48 3.53 -21.17
CA ARG A 369 3.57 4.07 -20.14
C ARG A 369 4.31 4.78 -19.00
N LEU A 370 5.59 4.47 -18.80
CA LEU A 370 6.48 5.02 -17.79
C LEU A 370 7.56 5.96 -18.41
N ASP A 371 7.24 6.55 -19.56
CA ASP A 371 8.00 7.61 -20.22
C ASP A 371 7.13 8.86 -20.36
N LEU A 372 7.48 9.93 -19.66
CA LEU A 372 6.75 11.20 -19.71
C LEU A 372 6.75 11.81 -21.12
N SER A 373 7.81 11.64 -21.91
CA SER A 373 7.85 12.13 -23.30
C SER A 373 6.82 11.42 -24.16
N HIS A 374 6.66 10.11 -23.95
CA HIS A 374 5.63 9.32 -24.62
C HIS A 374 4.23 9.76 -24.18
N LEU A 375 4.00 9.98 -22.88
CA LEU A 375 2.72 10.50 -22.36
C LEU A 375 2.36 11.87 -22.95
N VAL A 376 3.32 12.78 -23.11
CA VAL A 376 3.11 14.07 -23.78
C VAL A 376 2.69 13.88 -25.23
N ALA A 377 3.36 12.99 -25.95
CA ALA A 377 3.04 12.74 -27.36
C ALA A 377 1.62 12.15 -27.53
N LEU A 378 1.17 11.33 -26.59
CA LEU A 378 -0.17 10.74 -26.60
C LEU A 378 -1.28 11.72 -26.28
N ALA A 379 -1.02 12.69 -25.40
CA ALA A 379 -1.98 13.73 -25.03
C ALA A 379 -2.38 14.61 -26.23
N GLY A 380 -1.49 14.74 -27.22
CA GLY A 380 -1.76 15.54 -28.42
C GLY A 380 -2.00 17.02 -28.07
N ASP A 381 -3.20 17.52 -28.37
CA ASP A 381 -3.61 18.91 -28.12
C ASP A 381 -4.30 19.09 -26.74
N GLU A 382 -4.33 18.07 -25.89
CA GLU A 382 -4.88 18.20 -24.54
C GLU A 382 -4.00 19.11 -23.65
N ASP A 383 -4.65 19.96 -22.84
CA ASP A 383 -3.96 20.79 -21.86
C ASP A 383 -3.49 19.92 -20.69
N LEU A 384 -2.17 19.75 -20.53
CA LEU A 384 -1.59 19.00 -19.42
C LEU A 384 -1.34 19.91 -18.20
N PRO A 385 -1.38 19.36 -16.97
CA PRO A 385 -1.08 20.12 -15.78
C PRO A 385 0.34 20.70 -15.84
N PRO A 386 0.53 21.99 -15.49
CA PRO A 386 1.85 22.57 -15.46
C PRO A 386 2.72 21.87 -14.42
N ILE A 387 3.95 21.53 -14.81
CA ILE A 387 4.93 20.94 -13.89
C ILE A 387 6.04 21.92 -13.57
N VAL A 388 6.47 21.93 -12.32
CA VAL A 388 7.71 22.59 -11.90
C VAL A 388 8.67 21.53 -11.39
N THR A 389 9.84 21.42 -12.01
CA THR A 389 10.85 20.44 -11.60
C THR A 389 12.15 21.09 -11.14
N LEU A 390 12.79 20.46 -10.16
CA LEU A 390 14.10 20.83 -9.62
C LEU A 390 15.02 19.60 -9.71
N ASP A 391 16.05 19.64 -10.55
CA ASP A 391 16.89 18.48 -10.88
C ASP A 391 18.40 18.78 -10.83
N GLY A 392 19.20 17.82 -10.37
CA GLY A 392 20.66 17.96 -10.27
C GLY A 392 21.35 17.39 -11.50
N ARG A 393 22.27 18.13 -12.12
CA ARG A 393 23.03 17.59 -13.28
C ARG A 393 24.00 16.46 -12.92
N GLN A 394 24.37 16.34 -11.64
CA GLN A 394 25.22 15.28 -11.13
C GLN A 394 24.42 14.23 -10.36
N ASP A 395 23.10 14.19 -10.54
CA ASP A 395 22.23 13.16 -9.98
C ASP A 395 22.70 11.78 -10.48
N GLU A 396 23.31 11.04 -9.58
CA GLU A 396 23.91 9.72 -9.81
C GLU A 396 22.88 8.58 -9.78
N TYR A 397 21.64 8.91 -9.46
CA TYR A 397 20.55 7.99 -9.21
C TYR A 397 19.61 7.88 -10.41
N PHE A 398 19.11 9.01 -10.90
CA PHE A 398 18.23 9.09 -12.07
C PHE A 398 18.90 9.66 -13.32
N GLY A 399 20.05 10.32 -13.14
CA GLY A 399 20.83 10.84 -14.25
C GLY A 399 20.22 12.09 -14.89
N TRP A 400 21.07 12.77 -15.66
CA TRP A 400 20.69 13.98 -16.40
C TRP A 400 20.25 13.71 -17.84
N ALA A 401 20.58 12.54 -18.41
CA ALA A 401 20.48 12.30 -19.86
C ALA A 401 19.06 12.42 -20.43
N GLU A 402 18.03 12.01 -19.69
CA GLU A 402 16.62 12.16 -20.09
C GLU A 402 16.08 13.58 -20.01
N LYS A 403 16.66 14.43 -19.14
CA LYS A 403 16.08 15.73 -18.77
C LYS A 403 15.95 16.65 -20.01
N PRO A 404 16.99 16.82 -20.85
CA PRO A 404 16.87 17.61 -22.07
C PRO A 404 15.83 17.07 -23.06
N THR A 405 15.66 15.75 -23.16
CA THR A 405 14.67 15.14 -24.06
C THR A 405 13.27 15.55 -23.63
N VAL A 406 12.93 15.37 -22.36
CA VAL A 406 11.62 15.76 -21.80
C VAL A 406 11.35 17.26 -21.94
N MET A 407 12.35 18.10 -21.65
CA MET A 407 12.24 19.55 -21.84
C MET A 407 11.90 19.92 -23.29
N ASN A 408 12.58 19.29 -24.25
CA ASN A 408 12.34 19.53 -25.67
C ASN A 408 10.96 19.00 -26.10
N THR A 409 10.53 17.84 -25.60
CA THR A 409 9.21 17.27 -25.90
C THR A 409 8.09 18.19 -25.42
N LEU A 410 8.17 18.67 -24.17
CA LEU A 410 7.18 19.60 -23.61
C LEU A 410 7.16 20.93 -24.38
N ALA A 411 8.33 21.49 -24.70
CA ALA A 411 8.42 22.72 -25.48
C ALA A 411 7.84 22.55 -26.90
N ALA A 412 8.08 21.41 -27.55
CA ALA A 412 7.56 21.11 -28.89
C ALA A 412 6.03 20.87 -28.89
N ALA A 413 5.49 20.34 -27.79
CA ALA A 413 4.06 20.15 -27.59
C ALA A 413 3.36 21.39 -26.98
N GLU A 414 4.08 22.50 -26.82
CA GLU A 414 3.58 23.75 -26.20
C GLU A 414 3.00 23.54 -24.77
N GLN A 415 3.47 22.52 -24.06
CA GLN A 415 3.02 22.17 -22.72
C GLN A 415 3.75 22.99 -21.66
N SER A 416 3.00 23.44 -20.64
CA SER A 416 3.52 24.33 -19.61
C SER A 416 4.45 23.59 -18.64
N ALA A 417 5.72 24.00 -18.58
CA ALA A 417 6.67 23.45 -17.63
C ALA A 417 7.74 24.46 -17.23
N THR A 418 8.22 24.38 -15.99
CA THR A 418 9.38 25.14 -15.52
C THR A 418 10.44 24.20 -14.97
N PHE A 419 11.64 24.27 -15.53
CA PHE A 419 12.78 23.45 -15.13
C PHE A 419 13.81 24.30 -14.39
N PHE A 420 14.15 23.90 -13.17
CA PHE A 420 15.29 24.42 -12.43
C PHE A 420 16.34 23.31 -12.31
N TRP A 421 17.60 23.67 -12.47
CA TRP A 421 18.69 22.72 -12.27
C TRP A 421 19.99 23.41 -11.87
N ASP A 422 20.87 22.66 -11.23
CA ASP A 422 22.22 23.07 -10.91
C ASP A 422 23.22 21.91 -11.10
N ASN A 423 24.38 21.98 -10.44
CA ASN A 423 25.39 20.91 -10.46
C ASN A 423 25.27 19.93 -9.28
N GLY A 424 24.14 19.91 -8.58
CA GLY A 424 23.87 19.05 -7.45
C GLY A 424 23.73 17.56 -7.82
N THR A 425 23.86 16.75 -6.78
CA THR A 425 23.70 15.29 -6.75
C THR A 425 22.30 14.93 -6.22
N HIS A 426 21.93 13.65 -6.25
CA HIS A 426 20.63 13.19 -5.71
C HIS A 426 20.58 13.23 -4.18
N VAL A 427 21.75 13.08 -3.54
CA VAL A 427 21.90 13.17 -2.08
C VAL A 427 22.82 14.33 -1.73
N GLY A 428 22.47 15.12 -0.71
CA GLY A 428 23.31 16.19 -0.18
C GLY A 428 22.61 17.55 -0.07
N PRO A 429 23.36 18.62 0.25
CA PRO A 429 22.81 19.95 0.54
C PRO A 429 22.15 20.64 -0.67
N SER A 430 22.26 20.10 -1.88
CA SER A 430 21.47 20.55 -3.04
C SER A 430 20.11 19.86 -3.11
N ALA A 431 19.99 18.65 -2.58
CA ALA A 431 18.86 17.75 -2.74
C ALA A 431 17.81 17.83 -1.63
N THR A 432 18.08 18.55 -0.54
CA THR A 432 17.17 18.61 0.61
C THR A 432 16.34 19.90 0.63
N ALA A 433 15.17 19.85 1.28
CA ALA A 433 14.35 21.03 1.58
C ALA A 433 15.07 22.03 2.49
N SER A 434 16.17 21.63 3.13
CA SER A 434 17.10 22.48 3.89
C SER A 434 18.30 22.97 3.08
N GLY A 435 18.32 22.64 1.79
CA GLY A 435 19.43 22.83 0.88
C GLY A 435 19.43 24.14 0.11
N LEU A 436 20.33 24.27 -0.86
CA LEU A 436 20.41 25.44 -1.75
C LEU A 436 19.11 25.69 -2.53
N TRP A 437 18.32 24.64 -2.75
CA TRP A 437 17.04 24.74 -3.43
C TRP A 437 15.88 25.15 -2.53
N ALA A 438 16.03 25.15 -1.20
CA ALA A 438 14.94 25.44 -0.26
C ALA A 438 14.12 26.69 -0.64
N PRO A 439 14.74 27.84 -0.97
CA PRO A 439 13.98 29.04 -1.33
C PRO A 439 13.23 28.87 -2.65
N VAL A 440 13.83 28.20 -3.64
CA VAL A 440 13.21 27.95 -4.96
C VAL A 440 12.07 26.95 -4.80
N TRP A 441 12.30 25.87 -4.06
CA TRP A 441 11.29 24.86 -3.78
C TRP A 441 10.06 25.49 -3.13
N TRP A 442 10.23 26.23 -2.04
CA TRP A 442 9.12 26.90 -1.36
C TRP A 442 8.44 27.94 -2.25
N GLN A 443 9.21 28.79 -2.93
CA GLN A 443 8.64 29.79 -3.84
C GLN A 443 7.79 29.14 -4.93
N ARG A 444 8.29 28.07 -5.57
CA ARG A 444 7.56 27.41 -6.66
C ARG A 444 6.37 26.60 -6.16
N PHE A 445 6.45 26.08 -4.95
CA PHE A 445 5.31 25.46 -4.29
C PHE A 445 4.20 26.48 -4.08
N GLU A 446 4.51 27.66 -3.53
CA GLU A 446 3.56 28.76 -3.33
C GLU A 446 2.94 29.23 -4.67
N GLU A 447 3.74 29.34 -5.72
CA GLU A 447 3.24 29.71 -7.05
C GLU A 447 2.28 28.68 -7.66
N MET A 448 2.42 27.40 -7.30
CA MET A 448 1.56 26.33 -7.81
C MET A 448 0.09 26.51 -7.41
N TRP A 449 -0.20 27.11 -6.26
CA TRP A 449 -1.55 27.31 -5.74
C TRP A 449 -2.42 28.27 -6.57
N ARG A 450 -1.83 28.96 -7.55
CA ARG A 450 -2.58 29.82 -8.48
C ARG A 450 -3.31 29.03 -9.57
N TYR A 451 -2.88 27.80 -9.86
CA TYR A 451 -3.47 27.00 -10.93
C TYR A 451 -4.78 26.37 -10.48
N ARG A 452 -5.75 26.31 -11.40
CA ARG A 452 -7.06 25.70 -11.19
C ARG A 452 -7.51 24.99 -12.46
N LEU A 453 -8.18 23.83 -12.31
CA LEU A 453 -8.76 23.08 -13.43
C LEU A 453 -9.94 23.79 -14.11
N ASP A 454 -10.61 24.69 -13.41
CA ASP A 454 -11.80 25.41 -13.88
C ASP A 454 -11.50 26.82 -14.41
N GLN A 455 -10.22 27.17 -14.59
CA GLN A 455 -9.79 28.47 -15.11
C GLN A 455 -8.77 28.27 -16.23
N ALA A 456 -8.89 29.08 -17.28
CA ALA A 456 -7.81 29.24 -18.24
C ALA A 456 -6.57 29.77 -17.49
N PHE A 457 -5.39 29.27 -17.85
CA PHE A 457 -4.11 29.67 -17.26
C PHE A 457 -4.03 31.20 -17.02
N PRO A 458 -3.71 31.67 -15.79
CA PRO A 458 -3.50 33.09 -15.52
C PRO A 458 -2.22 33.66 -16.14
#